data_AF-A0A517TG21-F1
#
_entry.id   AF-A0A517TG21-F1
#
_cell.length_a   1.000
_cell.length_b   1.000
_cell.length_c   1.000
_cell.angle_alpha   90.00
_cell.angle_beta   90.00
_cell.angle_gamma   90.00
#
_symmetry.space_group_name_H-M   'P 1'
#
loop_
_entity.id
_entity.type
_entity.pdbx_description
1 polymer ?
#
loop_
_entity_poly.entity_id
_entity_poly.type
_entity_poly.pdbx_seq_one_letter_code
_entity_poly.pdbx_strand_id
1 'polypeptide(L)'
;MRSLPLLLTALLATPLLAAPSVSLVDNGGSATLNLVTDAPGALAAEIALELGPGLTLVEATVNETLFDDPNPGDNPYLPGSPEGGDTTGLWIDTEQNTLFASFGSGDLGVGAFEFLTFEYAGEGDASAVGVVAQKGMTHNVLLGDSTICDDCVVIDYPCGDFDNNGSVGDGDLTLLLSNWGAVVPPVPFGWIGTQPTAPLIGDDELTCLLLAWGGAAPAAVPEPAAAFLAFAAAGLLLARRVRS
;
A
#
# COMPACT_ATOMS: atom_id res chain seq x y z
N MET A 1 -16.47 21.86 -50.66
CA MET A 1 -15.46 21.79 -49.58
C MET A 1 -16.19 21.48 -48.30
N ARG A 2 -16.03 20.28 -47.73
CA ARG A 2 -16.70 19.86 -46.49
C ARG A 2 -15.68 19.95 -45.36
N SER A 3 -15.95 20.82 -44.39
CA SER A 3 -15.15 21.02 -43.18
C SER A 3 -15.40 19.89 -42.19
N LEU A 4 -14.33 19.18 -41.81
CA LEU A 4 -14.32 18.20 -40.72
C LEU A 4 -14.22 18.95 -39.38
N PRO A 5 -15.07 18.69 -38.38
CA PRO A 5 -14.88 19.24 -37.05
C PRO A 5 -13.79 18.43 -36.33
N LEU A 6 -12.74 19.12 -35.87
CA LEU A 6 -11.71 18.58 -35.00
C LEU A 6 -12.26 18.59 -33.57
N LEU A 7 -12.65 17.44 -33.04
CA LEU A 7 -13.05 17.28 -31.64
C LEU A 7 -11.78 17.13 -30.80
N LEU A 8 -11.42 18.19 -30.07
CA LEU A 8 -10.30 18.18 -29.14
C LEU A 8 -10.79 17.67 -27.78
N THR A 9 -10.57 16.40 -27.48
CA THR A 9 -10.83 15.81 -26.17
C THR A 9 -9.66 16.15 -25.26
N ALA A 10 -9.85 17.10 -24.33
CA ALA A 10 -8.88 17.34 -23.26
C ALA A 10 -9.14 16.30 -22.16
N LEU A 11 -8.25 15.32 -22.01
CA LEU A 11 -8.21 14.50 -20.80
C LEU A 11 -7.64 15.37 -19.68
N LEU A 12 -8.47 15.66 -18.68
CA LEU A 12 -8.01 16.19 -17.41
C LEU A 12 -7.49 15.00 -16.60
N ALA A 13 -6.16 14.84 -16.52
CA ALA A 13 -5.58 13.94 -15.54
C ALA A 13 -5.78 14.59 -14.16
N THR A 14 -6.55 13.94 -13.29
CA THR A 14 -6.55 14.30 -11.87
C THR A 14 -5.13 14.08 -11.35
N PRO A 15 -4.58 15.01 -10.54
CA PRO A 15 -3.32 14.74 -9.86
C PRO A 15 -3.58 13.56 -8.91
N LEU A 16 -2.96 12.42 -9.19
CA LEU A 16 -2.88 11.35 -8.21
C LEU A 16 -2.14 11.96 -7.01
N LEU A 17 -2.78 11.98 -5.84
CA LEU A 17 -2.08 12.21 -4.58
C LEU A 17 -1.11 11.05 -4.47
N ALA A 18 0.14 11.31 -4.81
CA ALA A 18 1.17 10.32 -4.65
C ALA A 18 1.38 10.15 -3.13
N ALA A 19 1.31 8.90 -2.69
CA ALA A 19 1.57 8.49 -1.32
C ALA A 19 2.85 7.64 -1.28
N PRO A 20 3.64 7.72 -0.19
CA PRO A 20 4.74 6.79 0.00
C PRO A 20 4.20 5.35 -0.05
N SER A 21 4.96 4.44 -0.64
CA SER A 21 4.62 3.02 -0.72
C SER A 21 5.68 2.16 -0.03
N VAL A 22 5.38 0.89 0.26
CA VAL A 22 6.35 -0.08 0.78
C VAL A 22 6.56 -1.17 -0.26
N SER A 23 7.79 -1.66 -0.39
CA SER A 23 8.14 -2.78 -1.27
C SER A 23 9.01 -3.77 -0.52
N LEU A 24 8.61 -5.04 -0.51
CA LEU A 24 9.42 -6.13 0.04
C LEU A 24 10.12 -6.88 -1.10
N VAL A 25 11.42 -7.11 -0.97
CA VAL A 25 12.26 -7.76 -1.99
C VAL A 25 12.96 -8.97 -1.36
N ASP A 26 12.70 -10.17 -1.87
CA ASP A 26 13.41 -11.40 -1.50
C ASP A 26 14.79 -11.46 -2.18
N ASN A 27 15.84 -11.73 -1.39
CA ASN A 27 17.24 -11.82 -1.81
C ASN A 27 17.82 -13.25 -1.71
N GLY A 28 17.00 -14.27 -1.47
CA GLY A 28 17.40 -15.67 -1.37
C GLY A 28 18.05 -16.03 -0.02
N GLY A 29 17.27 -15.94 1.06
CA GLY A 29 17.69 -16.18 2.46
C GLY A 29 17.71 -14.92 3.33
N SER A 30 17.43 -13.77 2.72
CA SER A 30 17.10 -12.53 3.40
C SER A 30 16.07 -11.77 2.57
N ALA A 31 15.39 -10.81 3.16
CA ALA A 31 14.52 -9.88 2.44
C ALA A 31 14.75 -8.45 2.91
N THR A 32 14.52 -7.53 1.99
CA THR A 32 14.69 -6.09 2.19
C THR A 32 13.35 -5.38 2.01
N LEU A 33 12.94 -4.65 3.03
CA LEU A 33 11.81 -3.75 2.99
C LEU A 33 12.29 -2.34 2.63
N ASN A 34 11.77 -1.83 1.52
CA ASN A 34 12.05 -0.50 1.00
C ASN A 34 10.85 0.42 1.24
N LEU A 35 11.13 1.66 1.64
CA LEU A 35 10.16 2.76 1.58
C LEU A 35 10.34 3.49 0.24
N VAL A 36 9.27 3.59 -0.52
CA VAL A 36 9.23 4.29 -1.79
C VAL A 36 8.55 5.63 -1.58
N THR A 37 9.20 6.71 -1.98
CA THR A 37 8.67 8.06 -1.87
C THR A 37 8.39 8.65 -3.25
N ASP A 38 7.36 9.48 -3.33
CA ASP A 38 7.01 10.25 -4.53
C ASP A 38 7.40 11.74 -4.44
N ALA A 39 7.71 12.20 -3.24
CA ALA A 39 8.13 13.56 -2.95
C ALA A 39 9.38 13.55 -2.06
N PRO A 40 10.21 14.59 -2.10
CA PRO A 40 11.33 14.71 -1.17
C PRO A 40 10.83 15.16 0.21
N GLY A 41 11.41 14.64 1.29
CA GLY A 41 11.15 15.08 2.66
C GLY A 41 11.49 14.03 3.71
N ALA A 42 11.42 14.44 4.98
CA ALA A 42 11.57 13.52 6.11
C ALA A 42 10.49 12.43 6.11
N LEU A 43 10.90 11.23 6.48
CA LEU A 43 10.04 10.07 6.68
C LEU A 43 10.00 9.67 8.16
N ALA A 44 8.91 9.03 8.55
CA ALA A 44 8.87 8.19 9.74
C ALA A 44 8.09 6.93 9.38
N ALA A 45 8.56 5.77 9.83
CA ALA A 45 7.90 4.50 9.54
C ALA A 45 7.78 3.66 10.80
N GLU A 46 6.61 3.05 10.97
CA GLU A 46 6.35 2.03 11.98
C GLU A 46 5.87 0.77 11.26
N ILE A 47 6.69 -0.28 11.26
CA ILE A 47 6.43 -1.50 10.50
C ILE A 47 6.50 -2.70 11.44
N ALA A 48 5.41 -3.45 11.51
CA ALA A 48 5.35 -4.79 12.07
C ALA A 48 5.44 -5.83 10.96
N LEU A 49 6.20 -6.89 11.18
CA LEU A 49 6.38 -7.97 10.22
C LEU A 49 6.32 -9.33 10.92
N GLU A 50 5.61 -10.26 10.30
CA GLU A 50 5.46 -11.64 10.76
C GLU A 50 5.85 -12.60 9.64
N LEU A 51 6.74 -13.56 9.93
CA LEU A 51 7.01 -14.66 9.01
C LEU A 51 6.03 -15.81 9.26
N GLY A 52 5.36 -16.23 8.19
CA GLY A 52 4.41 -17.31 8.19
C GLY A 52 5.06 -18.69 8.38
N PRO A 53 4.22 -19.75 8.45
CA PRO A 53 4.69 -21.11 8.66
C PRO A 53 5.71 -21.55 7.61
N GLY A 54 6.81 -22.15 8.07
CA GLY A 54 7.88 -22.66 7.19
C GLY A 54 9.09 -21.72 7.09
N LEU A 55 8.94 -20.45 7.46
CA LEU A 55 10.04 -19.52 7.67
C LEU A 55 10.47 -19.50 9.15
N THR A 56 11.74 -19.15 9.38
CA THR A 56 12.30 -18.89 10.71
C THR A 56 13.11 -17.62 10.65
N LEU A 57 12.76 -16.64 11.47
CA LEU A 57 13.48 -15.37 11.56
C LEU A 57 14.83 -15.60 12.23
N VAL A 58 15.91 -15.15 11.59
CA VAL A 58 17.28 -15.32 12.09
C VAL A 58 17.75 -14.02 12.75
N GLU A 59 17.74 -12.93 11.99
CA GLU A 59 18.10 -11.60 12.47
C GLU A 59 17.44 -10.50 11.63
N ALA A 60 17.46 -9.27 12.14
CA ALA A 60 17.00 -8.11 11.40
C ALA A 60 17.84 -6.87 11.74
N THR A 61 17.97 -5.96 10.78
CA THR A 61 18.75 -4.72 10.89
C THR A 61 18.04 -3.59 10.17
N VAL A 62 18.11 -2.39 10.73
CA VAL A 62 17.62 -1.15 10.11
C VAL A 62 18.78 -0.43 9.45
N ASN A 63 18.53 0.22 8.32
CA ASN A 63 19.50 1.08 7.66
C ASN A 63 19.66 2.41 8.43
N GLU A 64 20.37 2.35 9.54
CA GLU A 64 20.65 3.50 10.43
C GLU A 64 21.50 4.60 9.75
N THR A 65 21.94 4.42 8.50
CA THR A 65 22.54 5.52 7.73
C THR A 65 21.48 6.48 7.18
N LEU A 66 20.28 5.99 6.90
CA LEU A 66 19.15 6.78 6.39
C LEU A 66 18.08 7.00 7.47
N PHE A 67 17.88 6.01 8.35
CA PHE A 67 16.86 5.98 9.39
C PHE A 67 17.52 5.94 10.77
N ASP A 68 18.09 7.08 11.17
CA ASP A 68 18.98 7.21 12.33
C ASP A 68 18.27 7.69 13.61
N ASP A 69 16.97 7.98 13.55
CA ASP A 69 16.18 8.49 14.67
C ASP A 69 15.16 7.46 15.16
N PRO A 70 15.51 6.56 16.09
CA PRO A 70 14.55 5.60 16.63
C PRO A 70 13.44 6.33 17.39
N ASN A 71 12.20 6.20 16.95
CA ASN A 71 11.03 6.81 17.59
C ASN A 71 10.25 5.76 18.41
N PRO A 72 9.48 6.20 19.42
CA PRO A 72 8.43 5.38 19.98
C PRO A 72 7.43 5.00 18.88
N GLY A 73 7.02 3.74 18.83
CA GLY A 73 5.95 3.24 17.99
C GLY A 73 5.16 2.16 18.72
N ASP A 74 3.93 1.92 18.27
CA ASP A 74 3.02 0.98 18.89
C ASP A 74 3.24 -0.43 18.34
N ASN A 75 3.95 -1.26 19.11
CA ASN A 75 4.31 -2.62 18.70
C ASN A 75 3.13 -3.57 18.96
N PRO A 76 2.48 -4.11 17.90
CA PRO A 76 1.28 -4.93 18.05
C PRO A 76 1.54 -6.29 18.72
N TYR A 77 2.81 -6.69 18.85
CA TYR A 77 3.20 -7.95 19.47
C TYR A 77 3.37 -7.86 20.98
N LEU A 78 3.39 -6.64 21.55
CA LEU A 78 3.52 -6.44 22.99
C LEU A 78 2.16 -6.29 23.70
N PRO A 79 1.99 -6.86 24.90
CA PRO A 79 0.79 -6.66 25.69
C PRO A 79 0.55 -5.17 25.98
N GLY A 80 -0.64 -4.68 25.65
CA GLY A 80 -1.02 -3.28 25.84
C GLY A 80 -1.30 -2.55 24.53
N SER A 81 -0.80 -3.03 23.39
CA SER A 81 -1.12 -2.41 22.09
C SER A 81 -2.66 -2.38 21.84
N PRO A 82 -3.23 -1.28 21.31
CA PRO A 82 -2.53 -0.10 20.81
C PRO A 82 -2.17 1.00 21.84
N GLU A 83 -2.52 0.81 23.12
CA GLU A 83 -2.25 1.78 24.20
C GLU A 83 -1.23 1.23 25.20
N GLY A 84 0.05 1.53 24.99
CA GLY A 84 1.14 1.16 25.91
C GLY A 84 1.91 -0.10 25.54
N GLY A 85 1.71 -0.63 24.32
CA GLY A 85 2.56 -1.63 23.67
C GLY A 85 3.82 -1.02 23.05
N ASP A 86 4.37 0.03 23.64
CA ASP A 86 5.33 0.90 22.96
C ASP A 86 6.72 0.24 22.86
N THR A 87 7.30 0.28 21.67
CA THR A 87 8.70 -0.04 21.41
C THR A 87 9.40 1.18 20.85
N THR A 88 10.68 1.36 21.15
CA THR A 88 11.52 2.39 20.52
C THR A 88 12.56 1.72 19.63
N GLY A 89 12.61 2.09 18.35
CA GLY A 89 13.55 1.50 17.40
C GLY A 89 13.16 0.10 16.95
N LEU A 90 14.12 -0.83 16.94
CA LEU A 90 13.96 -2.19 16.45
C LEU A 90 13.71 -3.18 17.60
N TRP A 91 12.68 -4.01 17.46
CA TRP A 91 12.36 -5.14 18.32
C TRP A 91 12.20 -6.41 17.49
N ILE A 92 12.71 -7.53 18.00
CA ILE A 92 12.77 -8.81 17.28
C ILE A 92 12.40 -9.92 18.27
N ASP A 93 11.50 -10.82 17.86
CA ASP A 93 11.21 -12.09 18.53
C ASP A 93 11.36 -13.24 17.53
N THR A 94 12.55 -13.87 17.55
CA THR A 94 12.87 -15.01 16.68
C THR A 94 12.13 -16.29 17.09
N GLU A 95 11.60 -16.39 18.32
CA GLU A 95 10.82 -17.56 18.73
C GLU A 95 9.40 -17.51 18.15
N GLN A 96 8.87 -16.30 17.94
CA GLN A 96 7.55 -16.05 17.35
C GLN A 96 7.61 -15.67 15.87
N ASN A 97 8.80 -15.53 15.28
CA ASN A 97 9.00 -15.06 13.91
C ASN A 97 8.40 -13.67 13.64
N THR A 98 8.43 -12.77 14.63
CA THR A 98 7.90 -11.42 14.52
C THR A 98 8.98 -10.38 14.75
N LEU A 99 8.85 -9.23 14.12
CA LEU A 99 9.68 -8.06 14.37
C LEU A 99 8.86 -6.77 14.22
N PHE A 100 9.32 -5.71 14.88
CA PHE A 100 8.75 -4.38 14.79
C PHE A 100 9.88 -3.35 14.68
N ALA A 101 9.75 -2.39 13.77
CA ALA A 101 10.70 -1.30 13.58
C ALA A 101 9.97 0.05 13.53
N SER A 102 10.38 0.98 14.38
CA SER A 102 9.91 2.36 14.40
C SER A 102 11.10 3.32 14.30
N PHE A 103 11.29 3.93 13.12
CA PHE A 103 12.36 4.90 12.88
C PHE A 103 11.92 6.10 12.03
N GLY A 104 12.50 7.26 12.32
CA GLY A 104 12.50 8.47 11.50
C GLY A 104 13.74 8.58 10.61
N SER A 105 13.62 9.39 9.55
CA SER A 105 14.73 9.80 8.68
C SER A 105 14.87 11.32 8.63
N GLY A 106 16.05 11.79 8.22
CA GLY A 106 16.21 13.14 7.68
C GLY A 106 15.48 13.31 6.33
N ASP A 107 15.68 14.45 5.66
CA ASP A 107 15.10 14.71 4.34
C ASP A 107 15.66 13.74 3.28
N LEU A 108 14.80 12.87 2.75
CA LEU A 108 15.12 11.98 1.64
C LEU A 108 14.61 12.54 0.31
N GLY A 109 15.18 12.07 -0.80
CA GLY A 109 14.72 12.41 -2.15
C GLY A 109 13.46 11.64 -2.55
N VAL A 110 13.12 11.70 -3.85
CA VAL A 110 12.16 10.78 -4.48
C VAL A 110 12.90 9.50 -4.86
N GLY A 111 12.39 8.33 -4.45
CA GLY A 111 13.02 7.05 -4.78
C GLY A 111 12.63 5.92 -3.82
N ALA A 112 13.29 4.77 -3.99
CA ALA A 112 13.20 3.64 -3.07
C ALA A 112 14.41 3.66 -2.12
N PHE A 113 14.15 3.55 -0.82
CA PHE A 113 15.15 3.58 0.23
C PHE A 113 15.04 2.33 1.07
N GLU A 114 16.14 1.60 1.23
CA GLU A 114 16.23 0.46 2.13
C GLU A 114 16.00 0.91 3.57
N PHE A 115 14.97 0.36 4.20
CA PHE A 115 14.60 0.65 5.58
C PHE A 115 15.04 -0.47 6.52
N LEU A 116 14.59 -1.69 6.23
CA LEU A 116 14.81 -2.87 7.07
C LEU A 116 15.29 -4.03 6.20
N THR A 117 16.32 -4.74 6.65
CA THR A 117 16.75 -6.02 6.09
C THR A 117 16.67 -7.10 7.16
N PHE A 118 16.08 -8.25 6.85
CA PHE A 118 16.00 -9.39 7.76
C PHE A 118 16.44 -10.69 7.09
N GLU A 119 17.14 -11.53 7.84
CA GLU A 119 17.56 -12.86 7.42
C GLU A 119 16.55 -13.91 7.89
N TYR A 120 16.31 -14.92 7.06
CA TYR A 120 15.42 -16.02 7.39
C TYR A 120 15.91 -17.36 6.85
N ALA A 121 15.42 -18.44 7.45
CA ALA A 121 15.61 -19.80 6.97
C ALA A 121 14.27 -20.44 6.59
N GLY A 122 14.30 -21.29 5.56
CA GLY A 122 13.13 -22.06 5.11
C GLY A 122 12.41 -21.46 3.90
N GLU A 123 11.18 -21.90 3.69
CA GLU A 123 10.30 -21.46 2.60
C GLU A 123 8.91 -21.16 3.18
N GLY A 124 8.29 -20.08 2.76
CA GLY A 124 6.97 -19.66 3.21
C GLY A 124 6.69 -18.19 2.87
N ASP A 125 5.59 -17.67 3.40
CA ASP A 125 5.17 -16.29 3.19
C ASP A 125 5.58 -15.43 4.38
N ALA A 126 5.80 -14.13 4.18
CA ALA A 126 5.81 -13.14 5.25
C ALA A 126 4.70 -12.12 5.00
N SER A 127 4.31 -11.41 6.05
CA SER A 127 3.35 -10.31 5.98
C SER A 127 3.92 -9.12 6.74
N ALA A 128 3.78 -7.93 6.17
CA ALA A 128 4.17 -6.68 6.81
C ALA A 128 2.99 -5.71 6.85
N VAL A 129 2.77 -5.10 8.02
CA VAL A 129 1.75 -4.07 8.26
C VAL A 129 2.39 -2.87 8.94
N GLY A 130 1.88 -1.68 8.68
CA GLY A 130 2.50 -0.48 9.22
C GLY A 130 2.07 0.82 8.59
N VAL A 131 2.65 1.90 9.10
CA VAL A 131 2.40 3.26 8.66
C VAL A 131 3.69 3.91 8.21
N VAL A 132 3.59 4.75 7.17
CA VAL A 132 4.70 5.58 6.71
C VAL A 132 4.20 7.02 6.66
N ALA A 133 4.80 7.88 7.47
CA ALA A 133 4.61 9.30 7.39
C ALA A 133 5.63 9.92 6.44
N GLN A 134 5.18 10.85 5.60
CA GLN A 134 6.04 11.68 4.78
C GLN A 134 5.65 13.15 4.95
N LYS A 135 6.63 14.02 5.21
CA LYS A 135 6.41 15.46 5.48
C LYS A 135 5.40 15.71 6.63
N GLY A 136 5.37 14.82 7.62
CA GLY A 136 4.43 14.90 8.73
C GLY A 136 2.99 14.54 8.39
N MET A 137 2.71 14.00 7.19
CA MET A 137 1.43 13.39 6.84
C MET A 137 1.58 11.87 6.92
N THR A 138 0.81 11.22 7.80
CA THR A 138 0.73 9.76 7.90
C THR A 138 -0.02 9.19 6.71
N HIS A 139 0.54 8.14 6.12
CA HIS A 139 -0.15 7.30 5.13
C HIS A 139 -0.23 5.88 5.71
N ASN A 140 -1.43 5.29 5.67
CA ASN A 140 -1.62 3.88 5.99
C ASN A 140 -1.22 3.06 4.76
N VAL A 141 0.08 2.88 4.59
CA VAL A 141 0.67 2.33 3.36
C VAL A 141 0.51 0.81 3.26
N LEU A 142 0.22 0.12 4.37
CA LEU A 142 0.20 -1.34 4.42
C LEU A 142 -1.11 -1.86 5.06
N LEU A 143 -2.19 -1.87 4.27
CA LEU A 143 -3.39 -2.67 4.58
C LEU A 143 -3.56 -3.88 3.64
N GLY A 144 -2.54 -4.21 2.84
CA GLY A 144 -2.52 -5.38 1.98
C GLY A 144 -1.57 -6.43 2.52
N ASP A 145 -2.07 -7.65 2.72
CA ASP A 145 -1.27 -8.86 2.92
C ASP A 145 -0.23 -8.95 1.80
N SER A 146 0.99 -8.49 2.08
CA SER A 146 2.09 -8.52 1.13
C SER A 146 2.72 -9.90 1.23
N THR A 147 2.03 -10.90 0.67
CA THR A 147 2.61 -12.24 0.50
C THR A 147 3.97 -12.09 -0.18
N ILE A 148 5.01 -12.75 0.32
CA ILE A 148 6.29 -12.86 -0.39
C ILE A 148 6.01 -13.70 -1.64
N CYS A 149 5.57 -13.03 -2.69
CA CYS A 149 5.45 -13.60 -4.01
C CYS A 149 6.25 -12.72 -4.96
N ASP A 150 6.95 -13.36 -5.90
CA ASP A 150 7.85 -12.77 -6.90
C ASP A 150 7.19 -11.69 -7.81
N ASP A 151 5.90 -11.37 -7.58
CA ASP A 151 5.10 -10.39 -8.34
C ASP A 151 3.88 -9.82 -7.56
N CYS A 152 4.04 -9.55 -6.25
CA CYS A 152 2.94 -9.04 -5.43
C CYS A 152 2.84 -7.50 -5.51
N VAL A 153 1.89 -7.00 -6.31
CA VAL A 153 1.52 -5.57 -6.37
C VAL A 153 0.78 -5.20 -5.08
N VAL A 154 1.37 -4.32 -4.27
CA VAL A 154 0.68 -3.66 -3.15
C VAL A 154 -0.44 -2.80 -3.74
N ILE A 155 -1.70 -3.20 -3.51
CA ILE A 155 -2.86 -2.40 -3.90
C ILE A 155 -3.04 -1.34 -2.80
N ASP A 156 -2.55 -0.14 -3.08
CA ASP A 156 -2.88 1.05 -2.29
C ASP A 156 -4.38 1.32 -2.44
N TYR A 157 -5.14 1.17 -1.36
CA TYR A 157 -6.58 1.43 -1.39
C TYR A 157 -6.78 2.94 -1.42
N PRO A 158 -7.51 3.48 -2.41
CA PRO A 158 -7.80 4.90 -2.42
C PRO A 158 -8.54 5.27 -1.13
N CYS A 159 -8.07 6.33 -0.46
CA CYS A 159 -8.69 6.87 0.76
C CYS A 159 -10.22 6.92 0.59
N GLY A 160 -10.99 6.16 1.35
CA GLY A 160 -12.46 6.19 1.28
C GLY A 160 -13.09 4.97 0.62
N ASP A 161 -12.30 4.00 0.17
CA ASP A 161 -12.76 2.65 -0.19
C ASP A 161 -12.95 1.85 1.10
N PHE A 162 -14.13 2.01 1.73
CA PHE A 162 -14.45 1.45 3.03
C PHE A 162 -14.88 -0.02 2.92
N ASP A 163 -15.45 -0.42 1.78
CA ASP A 163 -15.89 -1.80 1.54
C ASP A 163 -14.87 -2.65 0.76
N ASN A 164 -13.71 -2.08 0.44
CA ASN A 164 -12.60 -2.75 -0.25
C ASN A 164 -13.00 -3.36 -1.60
N ASN A 165 -13.77 -2.62 -2.40
CA ASN A 165 -14.15 -3.06 -3.74
C ASN A 165 -13.18 -2.57 -4.84
N GLY A 166 -12.17 -1.79 -4.46
CA GLY A 166 -11.20 -1.17 -5.37
C GLY A 166 -11.70 0.13 -6.00
N SER A 167 -12.78 0.73 -5.49
CA SER A 167 -13.30 2.02 -5.96
C SER A 167 -14.01 2.78 -4.85
N VAL A 168 -13.97 4.11 -4.92
CA VAL A 168 -14.66 4.98 -3.96
C VAL A 168 -15.94 5.53 -4.59
N GLY A 169 -17.10 5.14 -4.05
CA GLY A 169 -18.38 5.55 -4.60
C GLY A 169 -19.57 5.40 -3.66
N ASP A 170 -20.74 5.15 -4.26
CA ASP A 170 -22.01 5.10 -3.53
C ASP A 170 -22.07 3.98 -2.49
N GLY A 171 -21.33 2.87 -2.70
CA GLY A 171 -21.18 1.78 -1.74
C GLY A 171 -20.55 2.28 -0.44
N ASP A 172 -19.40 2.94 -0.57
CA ASP A 172 -18.65 3.51 0.54
C ASP A 172 -19.43 4.62 1.24
N LEU A 173 -20.08 5.50 0.48
CA LEU A 173 -20.90 6.56 1.07
C LEU A 173 -22.07 5.99 1.86
N THR A 174 -22.71 4.95 1.33
CA THR A 174 -23.80 4.26 2.03
C THR A 174 -23.27 3.63 3.32
N LEU A 175 -22.11 2.98 3.27
CA LEU A 175 -21.48 2.38 4.44
C LEU A 175 -21.12 3.42 5.51
N LEU A 176 -20.49 4.53 5.11
CA LEU A 176 -20.18 5.68 5.97
C LEU A 176 -21.42 6.26 6.64
N LEU A 177 -22.44 6.63 5.84
CA LEU A 177 -23.65 7.28 6.36
C LEU A 177 -24.47 6.34 7.24
N SER A 178 -24.44 5.03 6.98
CA SER A 178 -25.12 4.03 7.81
C SER A 178 -24.49 3.86 9.20
N ASN A 179 -23.23 4.26 9.35
CA ASN A 179 -22.45 4.15 10.59
C ASN A 179 -22.04 5.50 11.19
N TRP A 180 -22.64 6.61 10.74
CA TRP A 180 -22.30 7.95 11.19
C TRP A 180 -22.40 8.10 12.72
N GLY A 181 -21.32 8.56 13.34
CA GLY A 181 -21.19 8.74 14.78
C GLY A 181 -21.04 7.43 15.58
N ALA A 182 -20.87 6.28 14.92
CA ALA A 182 -20.55 5.03 15.62
C ALA A 182 -19.16 5.10 16.25
N VAL A 183 -19.03 4.53 17.45
CA VAL A 183 -17.77 4.46 18.19
C VAL A 183 -16.90 3.36 17.62
N VAL A 184 -15.62 3.66 17.42
CA VAL A 184 -14.59 2.70 17.01
C VAL A 184 -13.53 2.66 18.11
N PRO A 185 -13.21 1.48 18.69
CA PRO A 185 -13.60 0.11 18.30
C PRO A 185 -14.91 -0.42 18.94
N PRO A 186 -15.58 -1.44 18.35
CA PRO A 186 -15.20 -2.18 17.14
C PRO A 186 -15.65 -1.50 15.84
N VAL A 187 -14.97 -1.81 14.75
CA VAL A 187 -15.31 -1.31 13.40
C VAL A 187 -16.63 -1.95 12.91
N PRO A 188 -17.54 -1.19 12.27
CA PRO A 188 -18.81 -1.74 11.80
C PRO A 188 -18.69 -2.87 10.77
N PHE A 189 -19.73 -3.72 10.72
CA PHE A 189 -19.81 -4.80 9.75
C PHE A 189 -19.82 -4.27 8.30
N GLY A 190 -19.01 -4.87 7.44
CA GLY A 190 -18.85 -4.47 6.04
C GLY A 190 -17.73 -3.46 5.79
N TRP A 191 -17.13 -2.92 6.85
CA TRP A 191 -16.00 -1.99 6.76
C TRP A 191 -14.67 -2.75 6.74
N ILE A 192 -14.30 -3.19 5.55
CA ILE A 192 -13.15 -4.10 5.31
C ILE A 192 -12.00 -3.43 4.53
N GLY A 193 -12.14 -2.16 4.17
CA GLY A 193 -11.14 -1.36 3.47
C GLY A 193 -10.46 -0.31 4.37
N THR A 194 -10.38 0.94 3.91
CA THR A 194 -9.74 2.05 4.65
C THR A 194 -10.36 2.22 6.04
N GLN A 195 -9.57 2.06 7.11
CA GLN A 195 -10.09 2.10 8.48
C GLN A 195 -10.37 3.53 8.98
N PRO A 196 -11.36 3.74 9.88
CA PRO A 196 -11.60 5.05 10.50
C PRO A 196 -10.39 5.52 11.32
N THR A 197 -10.09 6.82 11.27
CA THR A 197 -8.91 7.39 11.97
C THR A 197 -9.27 8.02 13.31
N ALA A 198 -10.56 8.31 13.54
CA ALA A 198 -11.06 8.91 14.76
C ALA A 198 -11.86 7.89 15.61
N PRO A 199 -12.02 8.15 16.93
CA PRO A 199 -12.86 7.32 17.79
C PRO A 199 -14.34 7.27 17.39
N LEU A 200 -14.77 8.17 16.50
CA LEU A 200 -16.12 8.25 15.95
C LEU A 200 -16.03 8.36 14.43
N ILE A 201 -16.85 7.58 13.73
CA ILE A 201 -17.01 7.71 12.28
C ILE A 201 -17.71 9.03 11.95
N GLY A 202 -17.14 9.85 11.06
CA GLY A 202 -17.72 11.16 10.74
C GLY A 202 -17.02 11.93 9.64
N ASP A 203 -16.76 13.21 9.92
CA ASP A 203 -16.31 14.20 8.92
C ASP A 203 -14.92 13.88 8.33
N ASP A 204 -14.05 13.20 9.10
CA ASP A 204 -12.72 12.80 8.64
C ASP A 204 -12.83 11.75 7.53
N GLU A 205 -13.63 10.70 7.76
CA GLU A 205 -13.92 9.67 6.75
C GLU A 205 -14.68 10.26 5.56
N LEU A 206 -15.63 11.19 5.77
CA LEU A 206 -16.32 11.86 4.68
C LEU A 206 -15.36 12.67 3.80
N THR A 207 -14.42 13.38 4.42
CA THR A 207 -13.42 14.18 3.69
C THR A 207 -12.55 13.27 2.84
N CYS A 208 -12.08 12.16 3.40
CA CYS A 208 -11.33 11.12 2.71
C CYS A 208 -12.10 10.57 1.49
N LEU A 209 -13.35 10.14 1.69
CA LEU A 209 -14.23 9.65 0.62
C LEU A 209 -14.47 10.68 -0.49
N LEU A 210 -14.73 11.94 -0.15
CA LEU A 210 -14.99 12.98 -1.15
C LEU A 210 -13.75 13.35 -1.96
N LEU A 211 -12.56 13.21 -1.37
CA LEU A 211 -11.29 13.45 -2.08
C LEU A 211 -11.00 12.36 -3.13
N ALA A 212 -11.38 11.13 -2.85
CA ALA A 212 -11.18 10.01 -3.77
C ALA A 212 -12.40 9.65 -4.62
N TRP A 213 -13.50 10.42 -4.52
CA TRP A 213 -14.78 10.09 -5.15
C TRP A 213 -14.67 9.81 -6.66
N GLY A 214 -15.17 8.65 -7.08
CA GLY A 214 -15.09 8.19 -8.46
C GLY A 214 -13.69 7.73 -8.89
N GLY A 215 -12.72 7.75 -7.97
CA GLY A 215 -11.46 7.05 -8.11
C GLY A 215 -11.71 5.54 -8.09
N ALA A 216 -11.19 4.86 -9.10
CA ALA A 216 -11.07 3.42 -9.10
C ALA A 216 -9.59 3.09 -9.09
N ALA A 217 -9.21 2.03 -8.37
CA ALA A 217 -7.95 1.36 -8.61
C ALA A 217 -7.81 1.15 -10.14
N PRO A 218 -6.63 1.38 -10.72
CA PRO A 218 -6.46 1.28 -12.16
C PRO A 218 -6.84 -0.13 -12.61
N ALA A 219 -8.07 -0.29 -13.10
CA ALA A 219 -8.44 -1.50 -13.80
C ALA A 219 -7.47 -1.61 -14.97
N ALA A 220 -6.87 -2.79 -15.16
CA ALA A 220 -5.95 -3.04 -16.27
C ALA A 220 -6.69 -2.78 -17.59
N VAL A 221 -6.65 -1.53 -18.06
CA VAL A 221 -7.13 -1.15 -19.38
C VAL A 221 -6.15 -1.80 -20.33
N PRO A 222 -6.57 -2.74 -21.20
CA PRO A 222 -5.66 -3.35 -22.16
C PRO A 222 -4.97 -2.23 -22.92
N GLU A 223 -3.65 -2.15 -22.80
CA GLU A 223 -2.91 -1.09 -23.45
C GLU A 223 -3.25 -1.08 -24.94
N PRO A 224 -3.27 0.09 -25.61
CA PRO A 224 -3.55 0.17 -27.04
C PRO A 224 -2.68 -0.80 -27.85
N ALA A 225 -1.46 -1.07 -27.37
CA ALA A 225 -0.53 -2.04 -27.95
C ALA A 225 -1.10 -3.47 -28.00
N ALA A 226 -1.84 -3.92 -26.99
CA ALA A 226 -2.48 -5.24 -26.98
C ALA A 226 -3.58 -5.33 -28.05
N ALA A 227 -4.34 -4.24 -28.27
CA ALA A 227 -5.30 -4.16 -29.37
C ALA A 227 -4.58 -4.20 -30.73
N PHE A 228 -3.48 -3.47 -30.90
CA PHE A 228 -2.69 -3.51 -32.14
C PHE A 228 -2.10 -4.90 -32.41
N LEU A 229 -1.59 -5.59 -31.39
CA LEU A 229 -1.11 -6.97 -31.50
C LEU A 229 -2.23 -7.94 -31.87
N ALA A 230 -3.42 -7.79 -31.28
CA ALA A 230 -4.59 -8.59 -31.63
C ALA A 230 -5.00 -8.38 -33.10
N PHE A 231 -5.02 -7.14 -33.59
CA PHE A 231 -5.29 -6.83 -34.99
C PHE A 231 -4.20 -7.35 -35.94
N ALA A 232 -2.93 -7.26 -35.55
CA ALA A 232 -1.81 -7.80 -36.34
C ALA A 232 -1.90 -9.34 -36.45
N ALA A 233 -2.21 -10.03 -35.34
CA ALA A 233 -2.40 -11.48 -35.31
C ALA A 233 -3.61 -11.90 -36.16
N ALA A 234 -4.74 -11.18 -36.07
CA ALA A 234 -5.91 -11.43 -36.91
C ALA A 234 -5.61 -11.22 -38.40
N GLY A 235 -4.83 -10.18 -38.74
CA GLY A 235 -4.37 -9.91 -40.10
C GLY A 235 -3.52 -11.04 -40.69
N LEU A 236 -2.60 -11.60 -39.90
CA LEU A 236 -1.76 -12.73 -40.31
C LEU A 236 -2.57 -14.01 -40.57
N LEU A 237 -3.57 -14.30 -39.72
CA LEU A 237 -4.45 -15.46 -39.88
C LEU A 237 -5.32 -15.34 -41.14
N LEU A 238 -5.85 -14.15 -41.42
CA LEU A 238 -6.63 -13.89 -42.63
C LEU A 238 -5.77 -13.98 -43.90
N ALA A 239 -4.53 -13.47 -43.87
CA ALA A 239 -3.60 -13.56 -45.00
C ALA A 239 -3.22 -15.01 -45.34
N ARG A 240 -3.14 -15.91 -44.34
CA ARG A 240 -2.84 -17.33 -44.54
C ARG A 240 -3.98 -18.05 -45.27
N ARG A 241 -5.24 -17.69 -45.01
CA ARG A 241 -6.43 -18.34 -45.60
C ARG A 241 -6.65 -18.01 -47.07
N VAL A 242 -6.12 -16.90 -47.55
CA VAL A 242 -6.24 -16.48 -48.97
C VAL A 242 -5.23 -17.19 -49.88
N ARG A 243 -4.16 -17.78 -49.30
CA ARG A 243 -3.09 -18.46 -50.05
C ARG A 243 -3.24 -19.98 -50.14
N SER A 244 -4.20 -20.57 -49.43
CA SER A 244 -4.58 -21.98 -49.50
C SER A 244 -5.79 -22.16 -50.42
#